data_AF-B5D2Z7-F1
#
_entry.id   AF-B5D2Z7-F1
#
_cell.length_a   1.000
_cell.length_b   1.000
_cell.length_c   1.000
_cell.angle_alpha   90.00
_cell.angle_beta   90.00
_cell.angle_gamma   90.00
#
_symmetry.space_group_name_H-M   'P 1'
#
loop_
_entity.id
_entity.type
_entity.pdbx_description
1 polymer ?
#
loop_
_entity_poly.entity_id
_entity_poly.type
_entity_poly.pdbx_seq_one_letter_code
_entity_poly.pdbx_strand_id
1 'polypeptide(L)'
;MNYRLRKIKERVRKELLFAEGLKFRGQRSQDLETVLGNFKNSKHFKRFYLCGLKKVEFEFGLLVIARDLSKAVFRRKLAVKNICSDEISKWKLINFFLGGKSK
;
A
#
# COMPACT_ATOMS: atom_id res chain seq x y z
N MET A 1 32.33 -26.53 -13.51
CA MET A 1 31.87 -25.78 -12.32
C MET A 1 32.22 -24.30 -12.46
N ASN A 2 31.27 -23.38 -12.28
CA ASN A 2 31.50 -21.94 -12.45
C ASN A 2 31.83 -21.25 -11.11
N TYR A 3 33.12 -21.04 -10.85
CA TYR A 3 33.62 -20.52 -9.57
C TYR A 3 33.21 -19.07 -9.29
N ARG A 4 33.13 -18.23 -10.34
CA ARG A 4 32.72 -16.82 -10.21
C ARG A 4 31.27 -16.70 -9.77
N LEU A 5 30.39 -17.49 -10.38
CA LEU A 5 28.97 -17.53 -10.02
C LEU A 5 28.77 -17.97 -8.55
N ARG A 6 29.54 -18.96 -8.09
CA ARG A 6 29.48 -19.45 -6.71
C ARG A 6 29.83 -18.34 -5.71
N LYS A 7 30.92 -17.61 -5.97
CA LYS A 7 31.38 -16.50 -5.12
C LYS A 7 30.35 -15.37 -5.03
N ILE A 8 29.68 -15.04 -6.15
CA ILE A 8 28.61 -14.02 -6.18
C ILE A 8 27.40 -14.48 -5.36
N LYS A 9 26.94 -15.73 -5.55
CA LYS A 9 25.81 -16.29 -4.80
C LYS A 9 26.08 -16.34 -3.29
N GLU A 10 27.30 -16.67 -2.89
CA GLU A 10 27.70 -16.66 -1.47
C GLU A 10 27.68 -15.26 -0.87
N ARG A 11 28.21 -14.26 -1.59
CA ARG A 11 28.16 -12.85 -1.15
C ARG A 11 26.72 -12.37 -0.93
N VAL A 12 25.88 -12.57 -1.94
CA VAL A 12 24.46 -12.16 -1.90
C VAL A 12 23.71 -12.89 -0.77
N ARG A 13 23.98 -14.18 -0.54
CA ARG A 13 23.37 -14.91 0.59
C ARG A 13 23.77 -14.32 1.94
N LYS A 14 25.05 -13.96 2.12
CA LYS A 14 25.53 -13.34 3.38
C LYS A 14 24.85 -12.00 3.62
N GLU A 15 24.77 -11.15 2.61
CA GLU A 15 24.09 -9.85 2.68
C GLU A 15 22.60 -10.01 3.01
N LEU A 16 21.93 -10.97 2.37
CA LEU A 16 20.50 -11.20 2.55
C LEU A 16 20.12 -11.91 3.87
N LEU A 17 21.08 -12.55 4.56
CA LEU A 17 20.89 -13.23 5.84
C LEU A 17 21.32 -12.36 7.04
N PHE A 18 22.03 -11.26 6.78
CA PHE A 18 22.34 -10.26 7.80
C PHE A 18 21.07 -9.57 8.33
N ALA A 19 21.14 -8.96 9.50
CA ALA A 19 19.99 -8.37 10.18
C ALA A 19 19.23 -7.33 9.32
N GLU A 20 19.95 -6.52 8.55
CA GLU A 20 19.35 -5.57 7.60
C GLU A 20 18.69 -6.28 6.41
N GLY A 21 19.34 -7.29 5.86
CA GLY A 21 18.80 -8.10 4.76
C GLY A 21 17.49 -8.80 5.13
N LEU A 22 17.39 -9.30 6.37
CA LEU A 22 16.15 -9.89 6.91
C LEU A 22 15.03 -8.85 7.04
N LYS A 23 15.34 -7.64 7.54
CA LYS A 23 14.38 -6.53 7.62
C LYS A 23 13.84 -6.17 6.23
N PHE A 24 14.72 -5.95 5.25
CA PHE A 24 14.30 -5.60 3.89
C PHE A 24 13.52 -6.72 3.20
N ARG A 25 13.87 -7.99 3.44
CA ARG A 25 13.08 -9.14 2.95
C ARG A 25 11.67 -9.15 3.53
N GLY A 26 11.52 -8.92 4.83
CA GLY A 26 10.21 -8.84 5.48
C GLY A 26 9.38 -7.67 4.98
N GLN A 27 10.02 -6.51 4.77
CA GLN A 27 9.33 -5.32 4.29
C GLN A 27 8.83 -5.47 2.84
N ARG A 28 9.57 -6.19 1.99
CA ARG A 28 9.19 -6.41 0.57
C ARG A 28 7.82 -7.06 0.41
N SER A 29 7.51 -8.08 1.20
CA SER A 29 6.24 -8.80 1.09
C SER A 29 5.06 -7.90 1.47
N GLN A 30 5.25 -7.04 2.46
CA GLN A 30 4.19 -6.18 2.97
C GLN A 30 3.93 -4.96 2.07
N ASP A 31 4.99 -4.31 1.58
CA ASP A 31 4.87 -3.08 0.80
C ASP A 31 4.74 -3.37 -0.70
N LEU A 32 5.75 -4.04 -1.27
CA LEU A 32 5.87 -4.18 -2.72
C LEU A 32 4.96 -5.28 -3.28
N GLU A 33 4.94 -6.46 -2.66
CA GLU A 33 4.17 -7.59 -3.19
C GLU A 33 2.65 -7.32 -3.11
N THR A 34 2.20 -6.65 -2.06
CA THR A 34 0.81 -6.18 -1.93
C THR A 34 0.42 -5.22 -3.06
N VAL A 35 1.27 -4.26 -3.39
CA VAL A 35 1.01 -3.29 -4.47
C VAL A 35 1.00 -4.00 -5.83
N LEU A 36 1.97 -4.88 -6.07
CA LEU A 36 2.05 -5.66 -7.31
C LEU A 36 0.87 -6.63 -7.48
N GLY A 37 0.43 -7.28 -6.40
CA GLY A 37 -0.75 -8.15 -6.42
C GLY A 37 -2.02 -7.38 -6.77
N ASN A 38 -2.19 -6.18 -6.22
CA ASN A 38 -3.29 -5.29 -6.57
C ASN A 38 -3.26 -4.88 -8.05
N PHE A 39 -2.08 -4.61 -8.62
CA PHE A 39 -1.98 -4.27 -10.04
C PHE A 39 -2.41 -5.44 -10.94
N LYS A 40 -1.96 -6.65 -10.63
CA LYS A 40 -2.27 -7.84 -11.42
C LYS A 40 -3.75 -8.22 -11.36
N ASN A 41 -4.33 -8.22 -10.16
CA ASN A 41 -5.68 -8.75 -9.94
C ASN A 41 -6.78 -7.69 -10.05
N SER A 42 -6.58 -6.50 -9.45
CA SER A 42 -7.63 -5.47 -9.38
C SER A 42 -7.61 -4.49 -10.55
N LYS A 43 -6.41 -4.13 -11.05
CA LYS A 43 -6.27 -3.19 -12.17
C LYS A 43 -6.07 -3.87 -13.52
N HIS A 44 -6.13 -5.21 -13.56
CA HIS A 44 -5.91 -6.03 -14.76
C HIS A 44 -4.63 -5.69 -15.54
N PHE A 45 -3.60 -5.20 -14.84
CA PHE A 45 -2.33 -4.84 -15.47
C PHE A 45 -1.52 -6.10 -15.72
N LYS A 46 -1.63 -6.65 -16.93
CA LYS A 46 -0.98 -7.91 -17.33
C LYS A 46 0.33 -7.71 -18.10
N ARG A 47 0.50 -6.57 -18.78
CA ARG A 47 1.65 -6.30 -19.66
C ARG A 47 1.88 -4.79 -19.76
N PHE A 48 3.15 -4.38 -19.84
CA PHE A 48 3.55 -3.02 -20.20
C PHE A 48 3.20 -2.73 -21.67
N TYR A 49 2.76 -1.51 -21.95
CA TYR A 49 2.39 -1.12 -23.31
C TYR A 49 3.60 -0.56 -24.07
N LEU A 50 4.49 0.14 -23.38
CA LEU A 50 5.70 0.70 -23.98
C LEU A 50 6.89 -0.28 -23.96
N CYS A 51 7.69 -0.20 -25.01
CA CYS A 51 8.96 -0.93 -25.12
C CYS A 51 10.15 -0.03 -24.76
N GLY A 52 11.10 -0.59 -24.00
CA GLY A 52 12.34 0.08 -23.59
C GLY A 52 12.36 0.46 -22.11
N LEU A 53 13.50 0.26 -21.45
CA LEU A 53 13.64 0.37 -20.00
C LEU A 53 13.14 1.72 -19.44
N LYS A 54 13.58 2.83 -20.04
CA LYS A 54 13.16 4.18 -19.61
C LYS A 54 11.64 4.37 -19.70
N LYS A 55 11.01 3.87 -20.75
CA LYS A 55 9.56 4.04 -20.97
C LYS A 55 8.76 3.17 -20.00
N VAL A 56 9.19 1.92 -19.80
CA VAL A 56 8.59 1.00 -18.83
C VAL A 56 8.67 1.56 -17.41
N GLU A 57 9.79 2.20 -17.07
CA GLU A 57 9.97 2.87 -15.78
C GLU A 57 8.96 4.02 -15.59
N PHE A 58 8.75 4.84 -16.62
CA PHE A 58 7.71 5.88 -16.59
C PHE A 58 6.30 5.31 -16.46
N GLU A 59 5.93 4.28 -17.22
CA GLU A 59 4.61 3.64 -17.10
C GLU A 59 4.37 3.10 -15.68
N PHE A 60 5.35 2.39 -15.15
CA PHE A 60 5.28 1.84 -13.81
C PHE A 60 5.17 2.95 -12.75
N GLY A 61 5.96 4.00 -12.89
CA GLY A 61 5.89 5.18 -12.01
C GLY A 61 4.50 5.82 -11.99
N LEU A 62 3.90 6.02 -13.15
CA LEU A 62 2.54 6.58 -13.26
C LEU A 62 1.49 5.69 -12.57
N LEU A 63 1.60 4.37 -12.72
CA LEU A 63 0.69 3.41 -12.08
C LEU A 63 0.76 3.45 -10.55
N VAL A 64 1.98 3.57 -10.01
CA VAL A 64 2.24 3.68 -8.56
C VAL A 64 1.66 4.98 -8.02
N ILE A 65 1.95 6.12 -8.66
CA ILE A 65 1.41 7.43 -8.26
C ILE A 65 -0.13 7.40 -8.26
N ALA A 66 -0.74 6.86 -9.31
CA ALA A 66 -2.20 6.74 -9.39
C ALA A 66 -2.79 5.88 -8.26
N ARG A 67 -2.09 4.80 -7.85
CA ARG A 67 -2.50 3.94 -6.73
C ARG A 67 -2.42 4.68 -5.40
N ASP A 68 -1.35 5.42 -5.15
CA ASP A 68 -1.14 6.16 -3.91
C ASP A 68 -2.13 7.32 -3.76
N LEU A 69 -2.41 8.04 -4.84
CA LEU A 69 -3.46 9.06 -4.87
C LEU A 69 -4.84 8.47 -4.55
N SER A 70 -5.16 7.31 -5.13
CA SER A 70 -6.41 6.59 -4.84
C SER A 70 -6.52 6.24 -3.35
N LYS A 71 -5.42 5.80 -2.74
CA LYS A 71 -5.33 5.48 -1.31
C LYS A 71 -5.48 6.74 -0.44
N ALA A 72 -4.87 7.85 -0.82
CA ALA A 72 -4.98 9.12 -0.12
C ALA A 72 -6.43 9.65 -0.12
N VAL A 73 -7.11 9.61 -1.28
CA VAL A 73 -8.52 9.99 -1.40
C VAL A 73 -9.41 9.07 -0.56
N PHE A 74 -9.17 7.76 -0.58
CA PHE A 74 -9.92 6.80 0.23
C PHE A 74 -9.78 7.09 1.74
N ARG A 75 -8.56 7.37 2.21
CA ARG A 75 -8.30 7.75 3.61
C ARG A 75 -9.04 9.04 4.00
N ARG A 76 -9.06 10.04 3.12
CA ARG A 76 -9.83 11.28 3.36
C ARG A 76 -11.34 11.01 3.42
N LYS A 77 -11.90 10.19 2.53
CA LYS A 77 -13.33 9.82 2.56
C LYS A 77 -13.71 9.11 3.86
N LEU A 78 -12.84 8.23 4.37
CA LEU A 78 -13.06 7.58 5.66
C LEU A 78 -13.03 8.59 6.82
N ALA A 79 -12.06 9.51 6.83
CA ALA A 79 -11.99 10.55 7.86
C ALA A 79 -13.27 11.40 7.90
N VAL A 80 -13.77 11.85 6.74
CA VAL A 80 -15.03 12.62 6.66
C VAL A 80 -16.24 11.81 7.13
N LYS A 81 -16.33 10.53 6.78
CA LYS A 81 -17.41 9.65 7.23
C LYS A 81 -17.39 9.44 8.75
N ASN A 82 -16.21 9.26 9.33
CA ASN A 82 -16.06 9.07 10.77
C ASN A 82 -16.48 10.33 11.53
N ILE A 83 -16.07 11.52 11.07
CA ILE A 83 -16.51 12.80 11.63
C ILE A 83 -18.05 12.91 11.59
N CYS A 84 -18.67 12.59 10.45
CA CYS A 84 -20.13 12.63 10.31
C CYS A 84 -20.84 11.65 11.26
N SER A 85 -20.31 10.43 11.43
CA SER A 85 -20.84 9.46 12.39
C SER A 85 -20.69 9.91 13.85
N ASP A 86 -19.57 10.55 14.19
CA ASP A 86 -19.30 11.08 15.52
C ASP A 86 -20.23 12.26 15.84
N GLU A 87 -20.49 13.13 14.87
CA GLU A 87 -21.47 14.21 15.03
C GLU A 87 -22.90 13.68 15.19
N ILE A 88 -23.33 12.71 14.37
CA ILE A 88 -24.65 12.06 14.52
C ILE A 88 -24.80 11.42 15.90
N SER A 89 -23.74 10.78 16.42
CA SER A 89 -23.73 10.16 17.74
C SER A 89 -23.80 11.22 18.86
N LYS A 90 -23.10 12.35 18.69
CA LYS A 90 -23.14 13.50 19.60
C LYS A 90 -24.52 14.14 19.66
N TRP A 91 -25.19 14.33 18.52
CA TRP A 91 -26.57 14.84 18.46
C TRP A 91 -27.58 13.85 19.06
N LYS A 92 -27.40 12.54 18.88
CA LYS A 92 -28.21 11.52 19.57
C LYS A 92 -28.04 11.59 21.09
N LEU A 93 -26.82 11.75 21.59
CA LEU A 93 -26.54 11.92 23.02
C LEU A 93 -27.14 13.21 23.57
N ILE A 94 -27.00 14.33 22.86
CA ILE A 94 -27.60 15.60 23.25
C ILE A 94 -29.12 15.47 23.32
N ASN A 95 -29.77 14.85 22.34
CA ASN A 95 -31.22 14.60 22.37
C ASN A 95 -31.64 13.61 23.48
N PHE A 96 -30.78 12.66 23.85
CA PHE A 96 -31.01 11.78 25.01
C PHE A 96 -30.97 12.56 26.34
N PHE A 97 -30.00 13.46 26.51
CA PHE A 97 -29.87 14.28 27.71
C PHE A 97 -30.89 15.44 27.78
N LEU A 98 -31.27 16.03 26.65
CA LEU A 98 -32.27 17.10 26.57
C LEU A 98 -33.71 16.58 26.49
N GLY A 99 -33.92 15.34 26.02
CA GLY A 99 -35.23 14.69 25.91
C GLY A 99 -35.80 14.17 27.24
N GLY A 100 -35.05 14.29 28.34
CA GLY A 100 -35.50 13.94 29.68
C GLY A 100 -36.40 14.97 30.35
N LYS A 101 -37.36 15.59 29.63
CA LYS A 101 -38.49 16.33 30.23
C LYS A 101 -39.72 16.30 29.32
N SER A 102 -40.50 15.23 29.40
CA SER A 102 -41.95 15.38 29.48
C SER A 102 -42.46 14.35 30.47
N LYS A 103 -42.96 14.86 31.60
CA LYS A 103 -44.04 14.20 32.35
C LYS A 103 -45.28 14.14 31.48
#